data_AF-A0A956FNS7-F1
#
_entry.id   AF-A0A956FNS7-F1
#
_cell.length_a   1.000
_cell.length_b   1.000
_cell.length_c   1.000
_cell.angle_alpha   90.00
_cell.angle_beta   90.00
_cell.angle_gamma   90.00
#
_symmetry.space_group_name_H-M   'P 1'
#
loop_
_entity.id
_entity.type
_entity.pdbx_description
1 polymer ?
#
loop_
_entity_poly.entity_id
_entity_poly.type
_entity_poly.pdbx_seq_one_letter_code
_entity_poly.pdbx_strand_id
1 'polypeptide(L)'
;MNPAAPSLPLRALARIMSGVNWLFYGYSVPFMGELLRSYGLRGASTRGAALAELAQLVERELGERDAHMLIGFASLWNGCMICALGHIYAANLAHFRDRGELFPLDEVELRRAMQTATDAEILAYVEERLTATDDARLLELLRHLYAIKRADTAAPDAVDRDTELLHAVASAYDWLNHCTIYAEGEEPPVIAYSQLNRHYRLRSRYARARAAATQRR
;
A
#
# COMPACT_ATOMS: atom_id res chain seq x y z
N MET A 1 10.59 24.95 8.62
CA MET A 1 11.33 24.74 9.88
C MET A 1 12.14 23.46 9.73
N ASN A 2 13.45 23.50 9.97
CA ASN A 2 14.29 22.31 9.90
C ASN A 2 14.01 21.45 11.16
N PRO A 3 13.45 20.23 11.06
CA PRO A 3 13.11 19.45 12.24
C PRO A 3 14.39 19.08 13.01
N ALA A 4 14.38 19.33 14.33
CA ALA A 4 15.50 18.97 15.18
C ALA A 4 15.83 17.48 15.07
N ALA A 5 17.13 17.16 15.05
CA ALA A 5 17.59 15.78 14.97
C ALA A 5 16.99 14.95 16.12
N PRO A 6 16.52 13.71 15.85
CA PRO A 6 15.87 12.89 16.87
C PRO A 6 16.82 12.56 18.02
N SER A 7 16.30 12.56 19.24
CA SER A 7 17.06 12.21 20.44
C SER A 7 17.69 10.81 20.33
N LEU A 8 18.81 10.58 21.03
CA LEU A 8 19.48 9.26 21.04
C LEU A 8 18.54 8.10 21.44
N PRO A 9 17.67 8.24 22.45
CA PRO A 9 16.70 7.20 22.81
C PRO A 9 15.72 6.89 21.66
N LEU A 10 15.23 7.92 20.96
CA LEU A 10 14.28 7.74 19.86
C LEU A 10 14.91 7.01 18.66
N ARG A 11 16.19 7.29 18.37
CA ARG A 11 16.97 6.58 17.35
C ARG A 11 17.20 5.11 17.71
N ALA A 12 17.49 4.82 18.98
CA ALA A 12 17.66 3.45 19.45
C ALA A 12 16.34 2.66 19.34
N LEU A 13 15.23 3.26 19.77
CA LEU A 13 13.89 2.68 19.67
C LEU A 13 13.48 2.41 18.21
N ALA A 14 13.69 3.37 17.32
CA ALA A 14 13.42 3.20 15.89
C ALA A 14 14.20 2.00 15.30
N ARG A 15 15.48 1.84 15.65
CA ARG A 15 16.28 0.68 15.20
C ARG A 15 15.77 -0.65 15.73
N ILE A 16 15.33 -0.70 16.99
CA ILE A 16 14.71 -1.91 17.57
C ILE A 16 13.44 -2.26 16.79
N MET A 17 12.56 -1.28 16.56
CA MET A 17 11.32 -1.49 15.80
C MET A 17 11.60 -1.91 14.34
N SER A 18 12.60 -1.32 13.69
CA SER A 18 13.04 -1.74 12.36
C SER A 18 13.55 -3.19 12.36
N GLY A 19 14.29 -3.60 13.39
CA GLY A 19 14.77 -4.98 13.54
C GLY A 19 13.62 -5.98 13.75
N VAL A 20 12.62 -5.62 14.56
CA VAL A 20 11.39 -6.40 14.75
C VAL A 20 10.65 -6.55 13.42
N ASN A 21 10.42 -5.45 12.70
CA ASN A 21 9.74 -5.51 11.40
C ASN A 21 10.50 -6.36 10.39
N TRP A 22 11.83 -6.27 10.37
CA TRP A 22 12.65 -7.11 9.50
C TRP A 22 12.53 -8.59 9.86
N LEU A 23 12.52 -8.93 11.15
CA LEU A 23 12.41 -10.31 11.61
C LEU A 23 11.06 -10.95 11.21
N PHE A 24 9.96 -10.20 11.36
CA PHE A 24 8.61 -10.73 11.10
C PHE A 24 8.19 -10.63 9.64
N TYR A 25 8.51 -9.51 8.97
CA TYR A 25 8.03 -9.17 7.63
C TYR A 25 9.13 -9.10 6.56
N GLY A 26 10.41 -9.18 6.95
CA GLY A 26 11.54 -9.13 6.01
C GLY A 26 11.88 -7.72 5.51
N TYR A 27 11.26 -6.67 6.04
CA TYR A 27 11.57 -5.28 5.69
C TYR A 27 11.55 -4.37 6.92
N SER A 28 12.31 -3.28 6.85
CA SER A 28 12.23 -2.18 7.82
C SER A 28 11.27 -1.11 7.30
N VAL A 29 10.53 -0.46 8.19
CA VAL A 29 9.71 0.72 7.85
C VAL A 29 10.62 1.95 7.84
N PRO A 30 10.91 2.56 6.67
CA PRO A 30 11.92 3.61 6.57
C PRO A 30 11.54 4.89 7.31
N PHE A 31 10.24 5.15 7.49
CA PHE A 31 9.70 6.33 8.16
C PHE A 31 9.34 6.11 9.64
N MET A 32 9.76 4.98 10.24
CA MET A 32 9.44 4.68 11.65
C MET A 32 9.94 5.76 12.62
N GLY A 33 11.12 6.31 12.37
CA GLY A 33 11.66 7.41 13.17
C GLY A 33 10.79 8.67 13.12
N GLU A 34 10.16 8.93 11.97
CA GLU A 34 9.23 10.06 11.82
C GLU A 34 7.93 9.82 12.57
N LEU A 35 7.33 8.63 12.43
CA LEU A 35 6.12 8.29 13.17
C LEU A 35 6.30 8.48 14.68
N LEU A 36 7.45 8.03 15.22
CA LEU A 36 7.77 8.20 16.63
C LEU A 36 7.97 9.67 17.01
N ARG A 37 8.50 10.51 16.12
CA ARG A 37 8.68 11.94 16.37
C ARG A 37 7.35 12.69 16.33
N SER A 38 6.51 12.43 15.33
CA SER A 38 5.25 13.15 15.13
C SER A 38 4.18 12.75 16.15
N TYR A 39 4.13 11.48 16.55
CA TYR A 39 3.03 10.93 17.37
C TYR A 39 3.47 10.39 18.74
N GLY A 40 4.77 10.33 19.01
CA GLY A 40 5.32 9.61 20.16
C GLY A 40 5.12 8.09 20.04
N LEU A 41 5.73 7.34 20.97
CA LEU A 41 5.63 5.87 20.98
C LEU A 41 4.17 5.41 21.12
N ARG A 42 3.43 5.95 22.11
CA ARG A 42 2.05 5.54 22.36
C ARG A 42 1.14 5.82 21.16
N GLY A 43 1.24 7.01 20.57
CA GLY A 43 0.44 7.39 19.41
C GLY A 43 0.76 6.53 18.18
N ALA A 44 2.04 6.29 17.91
CA ALA A 44 2.47 5.42 16.81
C ALA A 44 2.01 3.97 17.02
N SER A 45 2.12 3.42 18.24
CA SER A 45 1.70 2.06 18.55
C SER A 45 0.18 1.87 18.45
N THR A 46 -0.62 2.78 19.02
CA THR A 46 -2.09 2.68 18.95
C THR A 46 -2.60 2.74 17.51
N ARG A 47 -2.07 3.68 16.71
CA ARG A 47 -2.45 3.80 15.29
C ARG A 47 -1.95 2.63 14.46
N GLY A 48 -0.72 2.16 14.71
CA GLY A 48 -0.17 0.97 14.06
C GLY A 48 -0.99 -0.29 14.33
N ALA A 49 -1.47 -0.47 15.57
CA ALA A 49 -2.35 -1.58 15.93
C ALA A 49 -3.70 -1.50 15.19
N ALA A 50 -4.32 -0.31 15.16
CA ALA A 50 -5.57 -0.09 14.42
C ALA A 50 -5.41 -0.35 12.92
N LEU A 51 -4.30 0.07 12.30
CA LEU A 51 -3.99 -0.26 10.90
C LEU A 51 -3.83 -1.78 10.68
N ALA A 52 -3.13 -2.47 11.59
CA ALA A 52 -2.92 -3.90 11.47
C ALA A 52 -4.23 -4.70 11.63
N GLU A 53 -5.11 -4.27 12.54
CA GLU A 53 -6.44 -4.86 12.74
C GLU A 53 -7.33 -4.63 11.52
N LEU A 54 -7.33 -3.41 10.97
CA LEU A 54 -8.08 -3.10 9.75
C LEU A 54 -7.55 -3.88 8.55
N ALA A 55 -6.23 -3.93 8.34
CA ALA A 55 -5.63 -4.70 7.25
C ALA A 55 -6.04 -6.18 7.33
N GLN A 56 -5.98 -6.78 8.51
CA GLN A 56 -6.43 -8.16 8.72
C GLN A 56 -7.94 -8.32 8.48
N LEU A 57 -8.76 -7.33 8.85
CA LEU A 57 -10.19 -7.35 8.56
C LEU A 57 -10.45 -7.36 7.05
N VAL A 58 -9.84 -6.43 6.31
CA VAL A 58 -10.01 -6.33 4.85
C VAL A 58 -9.51 -7.61 4.17
N GLU A 59 -8.36 -8.16 4.60
CA GLU A 59 -7.83 -9.42 4.08
C GLU A 59 -8.77 -10.60 4.34
N ARG A 60 -9.45 -10.66 5.49
CA ARG A 60 -10.43 -11.72 5.78
C ARG A 60 -11.67 -11.62 4.89
N GLU A 61 -12.15 -10.40 4.65
CA GLU A 61 -13.39 -10.17 3.90
C GLU A 61 -13.19 -10.32 2.38
N LEU A 62 -12.04 -9.87 1.87
CA LEU A 62 -11.81 -9.74 0.42
C LEU A 62 -10.69 -10.65 -0.12
N GLY A 63 -9.90 -11.26 0.78
CA GLY A 63 -8.69 -12.00 0.42
C GLY A 63 -7.45 -11.11 0.29
N GLU A 64 -6.28 -11.72 0.42
CA GLU A 64 -4.97 -11.02 0.50
C GLU A 64 -4.70 -10.11 -0.71
N ARG A 65 -4.99 -10.57 -1.94
CA ARG A 65 -4.77 -9.79 -3.16
C ARG A 65 -5.61 -8.52 -3.18
N ASP A 66 -6.92 -8.64 -3.00
CA ASP A 66 -7.86 -7.53 -3.18
C ASP A 66 -7.75 -6.54 -2.03
N ALA A 67 -7.49 -7.03 -0.81
CA ALA A 67 -7.20 -6.19 0.33
C ALA A 67 -5.97 -5.31 0.12
N HIS A 68 -4.86 -5.90 -0.35
CA HIS A 68 -3.66 -5.13 -0.67
C HIS A 68 -3.86 -4.18 -1.86
N MET A 69 -4.66 -4.55 -2.87
CA MET A 69 -5.03 -3.60 -3.92
C MET A 69 -5.76 -2.38 -3.35
N LEU A 70 -6.81 -2.59 -2.55
CA LEU A 70 -7.59 -1.49 -1.99
C LEU A 70 -6.77 -0.61 -1.05
N ILE A 71 -5.97 -1.21 -0.18
CA ILE A 71 -5.06 -0.48 0.70
C ILE A 71 -4.04 0.32 -0.12
N GLY A 72 -3.50 -0.28 -1.18
CA GLY A 72 -2.54 0.36 -2.08
C GLY A 72 -3.14 1.59 -2.77
N PHE A 73 -4.35 1.47 -3.31
CA PHE A 73 -5.04 2.59 -3.95
C PHE A 73 -5.52 3.65 -2.94
N ALA A 74 -5.98 3.25 -1.75
CA ALA A 74 -6.29 4.21 -0.69
C ALA A 74 -5.05 5.03 -0.33
N SER A 75 -3.89 4.37 -0.21
CA SER A 75 -2.61 5.05 0.02
C SER A 75 -2.20 5.96 -1.15
N LEU A 76 -2.46 5.53 -2.38
CA LEU A 76 -2.17 6.28 -3.60
C LEU A 76 -2.95 7.60 -3.63
N TRP A 77 -4.28 7.53 -3.47
CA TRP A 77 -5.17 8.69 -3.45
C TRP A 77 -4.85 9.69 -2.33
N ASN A 78 -4.15 9.21 -1.32
CA ASN A 78 -3.70 9.94 -0.16
C ASN A 78 -2.24 10.45 -0.30
N GLY A 79 -1.65 10.33 -1.49
CA GLY A 79 -0.32 10.85 -1.82
C GLY A 79 0.84 10.03 -1.25
N CYS A 80 0.58 8.80 -0.80
CA CYS A 80 1.57 7.93 -0.16
C CYS A 80 2.10 6.86 -1.13
N MET A 81 2.99 7.27 -2.04
CA MET A 81 3.64 6.40 -3.04
C MET A 81 4.32 5.15 -2.45
N ILE A 82 5.03 5.29 -1.32
CA ILE A 82 5.72 4.16 -0.70
C ILE A 82 4.73 3.07 -0.26
N CYS A 83 3.64 3.47 0.39
CA CYS A 83 2.59 2.54 0.82
C CYS A 83 1.82 1.98 -0.36
N ALA A 84 1.46 2.83 -1.32
CA ALA A 84 0.78 2.41 -2.53
C ALA A 84 1.56 1.30 -3.25
N LEU A 85 2.82 1.55 -3.58
CA LEU A 85 3.66 0.58 -4.29
C LEU A 85 3.92 -0.68 -3.48
N GLY A 86 4.13 -0.56 -2.17
CA GLY A 86 4.41 -1.71 -1.33
C GLY A 86 3.22 -2.67 -1.21
N HIS A 87 2.01 -2.13 -1.14
CA HIS A 87 0.78 -2.93 -1.14
C HIS A 87 0.43 -3.45 -2.54
N ILE A 88 0.58 -2.62 -3.58
CA ILE A 88 0.37 -3.07 -4.97
C ILE A 88 1.30 -4.24 -5.32
N TYR A 89 2.56 -4.16 -4.92
CA TYR A 89 3.51 -5.25 -5.10
C TYR A 89 3.15 -6.49 -4.28
N ALA A 90 2.68 -6.33 -3.03
CA ALA A 90 2.21 -7.45 -2.22
C ALA A 90 1.04 -8.19 -2.87
N ALA A 91 0.04 -7.46 -3.38
CA ALA A 91 -1.08 -8.03 -4.12
C ALA A 91 -0.63 -8.73 -5.41
N ASN A 92 0.29 -8.13 -6.17
CA ASN A 92 0.86 -8.75 -7.36
C ASN A 92 1.59 -10.08 -7.04
N LEU A 93 2.33 -10.13 -5.93
CA LEU A 93 2.95 -11.36 -5.46
C LEU A 93 1.91 -12.40 -5.00
N ALA A 94 0.84 -11.98 -4.32
CA ALA A 94 -0.24 -12.87 -3.91
C ALA A 94 -0.93 -13.48 -5.13
N HIS A 95 -1.30 -12.67 -6.12
CA HIS A 95 -1.86 -13.14 -7.38
C HIS A 95 -0.92 -14.12 -8.10
N PHE A 96 0.37 -13.77 -8.23
CA PHE A 96 1.35 -14.62 -8.90
C PHE A 96 1.60 -15.94 -8.14
N ARG A 97 1.54 -15.93 -6.80
CA ARG A 97 1.62 -17.15 -5.99
C ARG A 97 0.45 -18.09 -6.30
N ASP A 98 -0.76 -17.54 -6.37
CA ASP A 98 -2.00 -18.31 -6.42
C ASP A 98 -2.37 -18.76 -7.84
N ARG A 99 -2.12 -17.91 -8.84
CA ARG A 99 -2.48 -18.15 -10.25
C ARG A 99 -1.29 -18.56 -11.12
N GLY A 100 -0.06 -18.27 -10.69
CA GLY A 100 1.14 -18.47 -11.52
C GLY A 100 1.28 -17.48 -12.67
N GLU A 101 0.41 -16.47 -12.74
CA GLU A 101 0.29 -15.49 -13.81
C GLU A 101 0.56 -14.07 -13.31
N LEU A 102 0.97 -13.17 -14.19
CA LEU A 102 1.18 -11.76 -13.85
C LEU A 102 -0.17 -11.04 -13.79
N PHE A 103 -0.40 -10.30 -12.71
CA PHE A 103 -1.54 -9.40 -12.62
C PHE A 103 -1.37 -8.24 -13.63
N PRO A 104 -2.44 -7.75 -14.28
CA PRO A 104 -2.32 -6.76 -15.37
C PRO A 104 -1.83 -5.38 -14.90
N LEU A 105 -1.93 -5.09 -13.59
CA LEU A 105 -1.36 -3.88 -13.00
C LEU A 105 0.11 -4.09 -12.65
N ASP A 106 1.01 -3.36 -13.29
CA ASP A 106 2.45 -3.37 -13.00
C ASP A 106 2.79 -2.24 -12.04
N GLU A 107 3.44 -2.56 -10.91
CA GLU A 107 3.85 -1.57 -9.91
C GLU A 107 4.84 -0.52 -10.46
N VAL A 108 5.66 -0.86 -11.46
CA VAL A 108 6.61 0.07 -12.08
C VAL A 108 5.89 1.03 -13.02
N GLU A 109 4.89 0.55 -13.77
CA GLU A 109 4.05 1.42 -14.61
C GLU A 109 3.20 2.35 -13.75
N LEU A 110 2.60 1.82 -12.68
CA LEU A 110 1.83 2.62 -11.73
C LEU A 110 2.68 3.67 -11.03
N ARG A 111 3.93 3.35 -10.65
CA ARG A 111 4.88 4.35 -10.12
C ARG A 111 5.05 5.52 -11.09
N ARG A 112 5.29 5.23 -12.38
CA ARG A 112 5.45 6.29 -13.40
C ARG A 112 4.18 7.11 -13.53
N ALA A 113 3.02 6.46 -13.57
CA ALA A 113 1.73 7.15 -13.63
C ALA A 113 1.52 8.07 -12.41
N MET A 114 1.85 7.63 -11.18
CA MET A 114 1.77 8.46 -9.98
C MET A 114 2.63 9.74 -10.03
N GLN A 115 3.67 9.77 -10.88
CA GLN A 115 4.55 10.93 -11.03
C GLN A 115 4.08 11.91 -12.10
N THR A 116 3.28 11.47 -13.07
CA THR A 116 2.98 12.25 -14.28
C THR A 116 1.49 12.40 -14.59
N ALA A 117 0.63 11.60 -13.96
CA ALA A 117 -0.80 11.55 -14.24
C ALA A 117 -1.61 12.03 -13.04
N THR A 118 -2.81 12.52 -13.33
CA THR A 118 -3.84 12.84 -12.34
C THR A 118 -4.49 11.56 -11.80
N ASP A 119 -5.14 11.66 -10.64
CA ASP A 119 -5.83 10.50 -10.04
C ASP A 119 -6.89 9.89 -10.98
N ALA A 120 -7.60 10.74 -11.73
CA ALA A 120 -8.59 10.31 -12.71
C ALA A 120 -7.96 9.52 -13.88
N GLU A 121 -6.80 9.96 -14.36
CA GLU A 121 -6.05 9.25 -15.41
C GLU A 121 -5.49 7.92 -14.91
N ILE A 122 -5.03 7.86 -13.65
CA ILE A 122 -4.60 6.60 -13.02
C ILE A 122 -5.79 5.64 -12.91
N LEU A 123 -6.97 6.10 -12.48
CA LEU A 123 -8.16 5.25 -12.43
C LEU A 123 -8.55 4.74 -13.82
N ALA A 124 -8.53 5.59 -14.85
CA ALA A 124 -8.81 5.17 -16.23
C ALA A 124 -7.83 4.11 -16.73
N TYR A 125 -6.53 4.25 -16.42
CA TYR A 125 -5.49 3.25 -16.72
C TYR A 125 -5.78 1.90 -16.05
N VAL A 126 -6.26 1.93 -14.80
CA VAL A 126 -6.64 0.73 -14.04
C VAL A 126 -7.88 0.07 -14.65
N GLU A 127 -8.89 0.87 -14.98
CA GLU A 127 -10.13 0.43 -15.61
C GLU A 127 -9.89 -0.30 -16.93
N GLU A 128 -9.06 0.26 -17.79
CA GLU A 128 -8.66 -0.35 -19.06
C GLU A 128 -8.07 -1.75 -18.85
N ARG A 129 -7.16 -1.88 -17.87
CA ARG A 129 -6.45 -3.13 -17.59
C ARG A 129 -7.30 -4.19 -16.91
N LEU A 130 -8.18 -3.79 -15.99
CA LEU A 130 -9.04 -4.72 -15.27
C LEU A 130 -10.28 -5.13 -16.06
N THR A 131 -10.78 -4.29 -16.97
CA THR A 131 -11.91 -4.66 -17.84
C THR A 131 -11.58 -5.82 -18.76
N ALA A 132 -10.31 -6.00 -19.12
CA ALA A 132 -9.83 -7.14 -19.89
C ALA A 132 -9.67 -8.44 -19.06
N THR A 133 -10.06 -8.42 -17.78
CA THR A 133 -9.92 -9.54 -16.84
C THR A 133 -11.23 -9.87 -16.13
N ASP A 134 -11.27 -11.01 -15.43
CA ASP A 134 -12.41 -11.44 -14.61
C ASP A 134 -12.39 -10.81 -13.20
N ASP A 135 -12.01 -9.54 -13.10
CA ASP A 135 -11.84 -8.80 -11.84
C ASP A 135 -12.88 -7.69 -11.66
N ALA A 136 -14.10 -7.90 -12.17
CA ALA A 136 -15.19 -6.91 -12.13
C ALA A 136 -15.48 -6.39 -10.71
N ARG A 137 -15.48 -7.28 -9.71
CA ARG A 137 -15.69 -6.90 -8.30
C ARG A 137 -14.60 -5.98 -7.78
N LEU A 138 -13.32 -6.31 -8.02
CA LEU A 138 -12.21 -5.47 -7.60
C LEU A 138 -12.30 -4.09 -8.26
N LEU A 139 -12.67 -4.05 -9.54
CA LEU A 139 -12.82 -2.79 -10.25
C LEU A 139 -13.93 -1.91 -9.66
N GLU A 140 -15.08 -2.50 -9.31
CA GLU A 140 -16.17 -1.79 -8.63
C GLU A 140 -15.72 -1.21 -7.29
N LEU A 141 -15.00 -2.00 -6.48
CA LEU A 141 -14.47 -1.53 -5.19
C LEU A 141 -13.47 -0.38 -5.35
N LEU A 142 -12.61 -0.42 -6.38
CA LEU A 142 -11.65 0.65 -6.65
C LEU A 142 -12.33 1.94 -7.12
N ARG A 143 -13.36 1.84 -7.96
CA ARG A 143 -14.20 2.98 -8.36
C ARG A 143 -14.89 3.61 -7.16
N HIS A 144 -15.46 2.77 -6.28
CA HIS A 144 -16.12 3.25 -5.08
C HIS A 144 -15.13 3.93 -4.12
N LEU A 145 -13.97 3.33 -3.89
CA LEU A 145 -12.91 3.93 -3.09
C LEU A 145 -12.48 5.31 -3.62
N TYR A 146 -12.34 5.45 -4.94
CA TYR A 146 -12.05 6.73 -5.58
C TYR A 146 -13.19 7.75 -5.40
N ALA A 147 -14.45 7.33 -5.51
CA ALA A 147 -15.61 8.19 -5.27
C ALA A 147 -15.65 8.72 -3.83
N ILE A 148 -15.36 7.86 -2.83
CA ILE A 148 -15.25 8.24 -1.42
C ILE A 148 -14.18 9.32 -1.23
N LYS A 149 -12.98 9.13 -1.81
CA LYS A 149 -11.91 10.14 -1.75
C LYS A 149 -12.36 11.48 -2.34
N ARG A 150 -13.06 11.43 -3.47
CA ARG A 150 -13.44 12.61 -4.26
C ARG A 150 -14.55 13.43 -3.62
N ALA A 151 -15.46 12.78 -2.92
CA ALA A 151 -16.64 13.39 -2.33
C ALA A 151 -16.34 14.09 -0.99
N ASP A 152 -15.20 13.80 -0.35
CA ASP A 152 -14.88 14.24 1.02
C ASP A 152 -16.01 13.94 2.02
N THR A 153 -16.75 12.86 1.76
CA THR A 153 -17.95 12.51 2.52
C THR A 153 -17.61 11.60 3.68
N ALA A 154 -18.14 11.94 4.87
CA ALA A 154 -18.24 11.01 5.98
C ALA A 154 -19.02 9.75 5.55
N ALA A 155 -18.74 8.61 6.19
CA ALA A 155 -19.47 7.37 5.95
C ALA A 155 -20.98 7.61 6.14
N PRO A 156 -21.83 7.25 5.17
CA PRO A 156 -23.28 7.39 5.33
C PRO A 156 -23.81 6.51 6.48
N ASP A 157 -24.90 6.94 7.13
CA ASP A 157 -25.45 6.29 8.34
C ASP A 157 -26.03 4.88 8.09
N ALA A 158 -26.26 4.51 6.83
CA ALA A 158 -26.70 3.18 6.43
C ALA A 158 -26.07 2.83 5.08
N VAL A 159 -25.03 2.00 5.12
CA VAL A 159 -24.37 1.51 3.92
C VAL A 159 -24.14 0.02 4.00
N ASP A 160 -24.03 -0.64 2.84
CA ASP A 160 -23.60 -2.02 2.79
C ASP A 160 -22.19 -2.18 3.39
N ARG A 161 -21.87 -3.43 3.74
CA ARG A 161 -20.65 -3.79 4.43
C ARG A 161 -19.37 -3.40 3.66
N ASP A 162 -19.38 -3.50 2.33
CA ASP A 162 -18.22 -3.16 1.51
C ASP A 162 -17.98 -1.65 1.60
N THR A 163 -19.02 -0.83 1.58
CA THR A 163 -18.87 0.63 1.72
C THR A 163 -18.33 1.05 3.09
N GLU A 164 -18.82 0.46 4.19
CA GLU A 164 -18.25 0.69 5.53
C GLU A 164 -16.75 0.38 5.55
N LEU A 165 -16.36 -0.74 4.94
CA LEU A 165 -14.98 -1.18 4.87
C LEU A 165 -14.12 -0.20 4.04
N LEU A 166 -14.62 0.28 2.91
CA LEU A 166 -13.92 1.25 2.06
C LEU A 166 -13.73 2.60 2.76
N HIS A 167 -14.73 3.09 3.50
CA HIS A 167 -14.56 4.29 4.33
C HIS A 167 -13.50 4.07 5.42
N ALA A 168 -13.53 2.93 6.10
CA ALA A 168 -12.53 2.61 7.11
C ALA A 168 -11.11 2.59 6.51
N VAL A 169 -10.93 1.96 5.34
CA VAL A 169 -9.64 1.93 4.62
C VAL A 169 -9.20 3.33 4.19
N ALA A 170 -10.08 4.11 3.57
CA ALA A 170 -9.77 5.47 3.14
C ALA A 170 -9.33 6.35 4.32
N SER A 171 -10.09 6.34 5.43
CA SER A 171 -9.79 7.13 6.62
C SER A 171 -8.54 6.67 7.34
N ALA A 172 -8.30 5.36 7.45
CA ALA A 172 -7.15 4.84 8.17
C ALA A 172 -5.82 5.18 7.47
N TYR A 173 -5.82 5.19 6.14
CA TYR A 173 -4.63 5.49 5.35
C TYR A 173 -4.42 6.98 5.07
N ASP A 174 -5.40 7.85 5.38
CA ASP A 174 -5.21 9.31 5.37
C ASP A 174 -4.16 9.77 6.41
N TRP A 175 -4.00 8.99 7.47
CA TRP A 175 -2.93 9.20 8.43
C TRP A 175 -1.53 9.08 7.81
N LEU A 176 -1.36 8.22 6.81
CA LEU A 176 -0.05 7.88 6.24
C LEU A 176 0.41 8.82 5.12
N ASN A 177 -0.34 9.88 4.81
CA ASN A 177 -0.02 10.89 3.78
C ASN A 177 1.37 11.53 3.99
N HIS A 178 1.84 11.55 5.24
CA HIS A 178 3.10 12.17 5.61
C HIS A 178 4.32 11.28 5.31
N CYS A 179 4.16 10.00 4.95
CA CYS A 179 5.28 9.08 4.82
C CYS A 179 6.14 9.32 3.57
N THR A 180 5.60 9.94 2.53
CA THR A 180 6.32 10.29 1.29
C THR A 180 7.21 11.52 1.42
N ILE A 181 6.95 12.38 2.40
CA ILE A 181 7.68 13.65 2.59
C ILE A 181 9.13 13.40 3.02
N TYR A 182 9.46 12.23 3.58
CA TYR A 182 10.72 12.01 4.29
C TYR A 182 11.65 10.95 3.68
N ALA A 183 11.31 10.39 2.53
CA ALA A 183 12.25 9.59 1.75
C ALA A 183 13.13 10.52 0.88
N GLU A 184 13.96 11.33 1.54
CA GLU A 184 15.01 12.08 0.84
C GLU A 184 16.13 11.11 0.43
N GLY A 185 16.35 10.94 -0.88
CA GLY A 185 17.44 10.10 -1.41
C GLY A 185 17.07 9.33 -2.68
N GLU A 186 17.89 8.31 -2.96
CA GLU A 186 17.70 7.34 -4.04
C GLU A 186 16.33 6.64 -3.92
N GLU A 187 15.65 6.39 -5.04
CA GLU A 187 14.31 5.78 -5.04
C GLU A 187 14.32 4.49 -4.21
N PRO A 188 13.53 4.39 -3.12
CA PRO A 188 13.54 3.20 -2.30
C PRO A 188 13.06 2.00 -3.13
N PRO A 189 13.67 0.81 -2.95
CA PRO A 189 13.24 -0.40 -3.64
C PRO A 189 11.79 -0.69 -3.28
N VAL A 190 11.01 -1.21 -4.23
CA VAL A 190 9.66 -1.69 -3.94
C VAL A 190 9.76 -2.90 -3.02
N ILE A 191 9.18 -2.77 -1.83
CA ILE A 191 9.12 -3.82 -0.81
C ILE A 191 7.67 -4.25 -0.63
N ALA A 192 7.41 -5.56 -0.57
CA ALA A 192 6.03 -6.01 -0.38
C ALA A 192 5.61 -5.80 1.07
N TYR A 193 4.50 -5.09 1.29
CA TYR A 193 3.93 -4.87 2.63
C TYR A 193 3.08 -6.04 3.11
N SER A 194 3.70 -7.22 3.10
CA SER A 194 3.16 -8.47 3.61
C SER A 194 4.29 -9.46 3.92
N GLN A 195 3.95 -10.60 4.51
CA GLN A 195 4.92 -11.67 4.78
C GLN A 195 5.53 -12.25 3.48
N LEU A 196 4.90 -12.04 2.32
CA LEU A 196 5.42 -12.45 1.01
C LEU A 196 6.78 -11.83 0.69
N ASN A 197 7.12 -10.71 1.32
CA ASN A 197 8.46 -10.13 1.18
C ASN A 197 9.57 -11.07 1.65
N ARG A 198 9.30 -11.99 2.59
CA ARG A 198 10.25 -13.03 3.01
C ARG A 198 10.42 -14.15 2.00
N HIS A 199 9.51 -14.28 1.04
CA HIS A 199 9.52 -15.36 0.05
C HIS A 199 10.43 -15.02 -1.12
N TYR A 200 11.75 -15.06 -0.90
CA TYR A 200 12.76 -14.73 -1.91
C TYR A 200 12.52 -15.45 -3.25
N ARG A 201 12.25 -16.77 -3.22
CA ARG A 201 12.00 -17.55 -4.44
C ARG A 201 10.79 -17.06 -5.23
N LEU A 202 9.71 -16.67 -4.54
CA LEU A 202 8.51 -16.11 -5.16
C LEU A 202 8.84 -14.78 -5.84
N ARG A 203 9.48 -13.86 -5.09
CA ARG A 203 9.90 -12.55 -5.62
C ARG A 203 10.82 -12.66 -6.82
N SER A 204 11.81 -13.56 -6.77
CA SER A 204 12.72 -13.77 -7.90
C SER A 204 12.01 -14.35 -9.13
N ARG A 205 11.05 -15.27 -8.95
CA ARG A 205 10.24 -15.80 -10.07
C ARG A 205 9.36 -14.70 -10.68
N TYR A 206 8.71 -13.91 -9.83
CA TYR A 206 7.89 -12.78 -10.26
C TYR A 206 8.71 -11.75 -11.04
N ALA A 207 9.87 -11.35 -10.52
CA ALA A 207 10.75 -10.38 -11.19
C ALA A 207 11.21 -10.88 -12.57
N ARG A 208 11.55 -12.16 -12.70
CA ARG A 208 11.88 -12.77 -14.01
C ARG A 208 10.69 -12.78 -14.96
N ALA A 209 9.50 -13.11 -14.46
CA ALA A 209 8.28 -13.11 -15.27
C ALA A 209 7.97 -11.70 -15.78
N ARG A 210 8.05 -10.67 -14.93
CA ARG A 210 7.90 -9.26 -15.34
C ARG A 210 8.92 -8.84 -16.39
N ALA A 211 10.22 -9.12 -16.15
CA ALA A 211 11.27 -8.78 -17.10
C ALA A 211 11.04 -9.43 -18.48
N ALA A 212 10.62 -10.69 -18.51
CA ALA A 212 10.30 -11.39 -19.75
C ALA A 212 9.05 -10.82 -20.47
N ALA A 213 8.06 -10.33 -19.72
CA ALA A 213 6.87 -9.69 -20.28
C ALA A 213 7.18 -8.30 -20.88
N THR A 214 8.03 -7.51 -20.23
CA THR A 214 8.45 -6.20 -20.73
C THR A 214 9.24 -6.30 -22.04
N GLN A 215 10.06 -7.33 -22.21
CA GLN A 215 10.82 -7.55 -23.46
C GLN A 215 9.96 -7.94 -24.67
N ARG A 216 8.70 -8.33 -24.44
CA ARG A 216 7.75 -8.74 -25.49
C ARG A 216 6.79 -7.62 -25.92
N ARG A 217 6.82 -6.48 -25.24
CA ARG A 217 6.05 -5.27 -25.57
C ARG A 217 6.91 -4.34 -26.40
#